data_AF-A0A935IYR6-F1
#
_entry.id   AF-A0A935IYR6-F1
#
_cell.length_a   1.000
_cell.length_b   1.000
_cell.length_c   1.000
_cell.angle_alpha   90.00
_cell.angle_beta   90.00
_cell.angle_gamma   90.00
#
_symmetry.space_group_name_H-M   'P 1'
#
loop_
_entity.id
_entity.type
_entity.pdbx_description
1 polymer ?
#
loop_
_entity_poly.entity_id
_entity_poly.type
_entity_poly.pdbx_seq_one_letter_code
_entity_poly.pdbx_strand_id
1 'polypeptide(L)' 'MKCPRCQAKEKQNKVGFNPSGSQKYRCYECGKNYTPKPKENGYPAEMRPPTGLDTLPF' A
#
# COMPACT_ATOMS: atom_id res chain seq x y z
N MET A 1 -14.75 -3.27 5.66
CA MET A 1 -13.63 -2.64 4.92
C MET A 1 -13.87 -1.16 4.89
N LYS A 2 -12.91 -0.35 5.30
CA LYS A 2 -13.11 1.09 5.53
C LYS A 2 -12.35 1.89 4.49
N CYS A 3 -12.97 2.91 3.90
CA CYS A 3 -12.26 3.82 3.00
C CYS A 3 -11.22 4.61 3.80
N PRO A 4 -9.93 4.62 3.39
CA PRO A 4 -8.89 5.37 4.10
C PRO A 4 -9.03 6.88 3.94
N ARG A 5 -9.82 7.37 2.98
CA ARG A 5 -10.04 8.81 2.76
C ARG A 5 -11.23 9.33 3.57
N CYS A 6 -12.43 8.85 3.27
CA CYS A 6 -13.67 9.37 3.87
C CYS A 6 -14.18 8.52 5.04
N GLN A 7 -13.48 7.44 5.41
CA GLN A 7 -13.86 6.57 6.51
C GLN A 7 -15.19 5.83 6.35
N ALA A 8 -15.86 5.95 5.20
CA ALA A 8 -17.06 5.20 4.87
C ALA A 8 -16.80 3.69 4.97
N LYS A 9 -17.80 2.96 5.50
CA LYS A 9 -17.81 1.49 5.62
C LYS A 9 -18.69 0.82 4.56
N GLU A 10 -19.40 1.62 3.77
CA GLU A 10 -20.36 1.17 2.76
C GLU A 10 -19.94 1.63 1.36
N LYS A 11 -20.40 0.90 0.33
CA LYS A 11 -20.10 1.15 -1.08
C LYS A 11 -18.61 1.07 -1.45
N GLN A 12 -17.89 0.09 -0.91
CA GLN A 12 -16.53 -0.29 -1.31
C GLN A 12 -16.60 -1.42 -2.35
N ASN A 13 -16.49 -1.07 -3.63
CA ASN A 13 -16.58 -2.04 -4.72
C ASN A 13 -15.19 -2.54 -5.14
N LYS A 14 -15.09 -3.83 -5.48
CA LYS A 14 -13.88 -4.43 -6.06
C LYS A 14 -13.72 -3.93 -7.50
N VAL A 15 -12.55 -3.39 -7.84
CA VAL A 15 -12.28 -2.82 -9.18
C VAL A 15 -11.11 -3.52 -9.90
N GLY A 16 -10.71 -4.69 -9.40
CA GLY A 16 -9.62 -5.48 -9.95
C GLY A 16 -8.46 -5.67 -8.97
N PHE A 17 -7.29 -6.06 -9.48
CA PHE A 17 -6.10 -6.35 -8.69
C PHE A 17 -4.96 -5.41 -9.07
N ASN A 18 -4.02 -5.17 -8.15
CA ASN A 18 -2.75 -4.51 -8.47
C ASN A 18 -1.76 -5.53 -9.10
N PRO A 19 -0.65 -5.08 -9.71
CA PRO A 19 0.33 -5.98 -10.32
C PRO A 19 0.88 -7.03 -9.35
N SER A 20 0.95 -6.71 -8.05
CA SER A 20 1.38 -7.63 -6.99
C SER A 20 0.30 -8.66 -6.59
N GLY A 21 -0.88 -8.65 -7.22
CA GLY A 21 -2.00 -9.55 -6.96
C GLY A 21 -2.93 -9.16 -5.80
N SER A 22 -2.72 -8.00 -5.16
CA SER A 22 -3.61 -7.52 -4.10
C SER A 22 -4.87 -6.87 -4.66
N GLN A 23 -6.01 -7.12 -4.03
CA GLN A 23 -7.31 -6.57 -4.45
C GLN A 23 -7.35 -5.04 -4.32
N LYS A 24 -7.72 -4.34 -5.40
CA LYS A 24 -8.05 -2.92 -5.43
C LYS A 24 -9.54 -2.70 -5.20
N TYR A 25 -9.86 -1.65 -4.46
CA TYR A 25 -11.21 -1.21 -4.17
C TYR A 25 -11.41 0.25 -4.56
N ARG A 26 -12.64 0.58 -4.95
CA ARG A 26 -13.11 1.95 -5.15
C ARG A 26 -14.22 2.25 -4.15
N CYS A 27 -14.04 3.32 -3.39
CA CYS A 27 -15.11 3.88 -2.56
C CYS A 27 -16.03 4.73 -3.46
N TYR A 28 -17.32 4.43 -3.48
CA TYR A 28 -18.29 5.19 -4.27
C TYR A 28 -18.78 6.46 -3.57
N GLU A 29 -18.59 6.58 -2.25
CA GLU A 29 -18.89 7.80 -1.49
C GLU A 29 -17.93 8.94 -1.85
N CYS A 30 -16.62 8.67 -1.93
CA CYS A 30 -15.60 9.70 -2.18
C CYS A 30 -14.78 9.49 -3.48
N GLY A 31 -15.10 8.45 -4.25
CA GLY A 31 -14.41 8.09 -5.49
C GLY A 31 -12.98 7.54 -5.33
N LYS A 32 -12.43 7.42 -4.11
CA LYS A 32 -11.03 7.00 -3.90
C LYS A 32 -10.82 5.53 -4.27
N ASN A 33 -9.79 5.28 -5.06
CA ASN A 33 -9.22 3.95 -5.28
C ASN A 33 -8.14 3.66 -4.23
N TYR A 34 -8.17 2.48 -3.62
CA TYR A 34 -7.21 2.06 -2.60
C TYR A 34 -7.08 0.53 -2.49
N THR A 35 -6.02 0.07 -1.85
CA THR A 35 -5.75 -1.36 -1.58
C THR A 35 -5.72 -1.56 -0.06
N PRO A 36 -6.64 -2.34 0.54
CA PRO A 36 -6.79 -2.43 2.00
C PRO A 36 -5.66 -3.19 2.70
N LYS A 37 -4.98 -4.09 1.98
CA LYS A 37 -3.75 -4.76 2.43
C LYS A 37 -2.70 -4.55 1.35
N PRO A 38 -2.02 -3.39 1.34
CA PRO A 38 -0.83 -3.25 0.51
C PRO A 38 0.15 -4.34 0.94
N LYS A 39 0.68 -5.10 -0.02
CA LYS A 39 1.85 -5.93 0.26
C LYS A 39 2.99 -4.97 0.58
N GLU A 40 3.71 -5.21 1.67
CA GLU A 40 4.93 -4.47 1.96
C GLU A 40 5.88 -4.69 0.79
N ASN A 41 6.05 -3.67 -0.05
CA ASN A 41 6.91 -3.73 -1.21
C ASN A 41 8.31 -3.31 -0.78
N GLY A 42 9.06 -4.24 -0.23
CA GLY A 42 10.44 -4.05 0.16
C GLY A 42 11.02 -5.29 0.78
N TYR A 43 12.33 -5.47 0.63
CA TYR A 43 13.07 -6.38 1.49
C TYR A 43 12.97 -5.89 2.94
N PRO A 44 12.90 -6.80 3.94
CA PRO A 44 13.04 -6.41 5.34
C PRO A 44 14.29 -5.54 5.49
N ALA A 45 14.25 -4.57 6.41
CA ALA A 45 15.34 -3.59 6.57
C ALA A 45 16.73 -4.26 6.73
N GLU A 46 16.72 -5.46 7.29
CA GLU A 46 17.83 -6.39 7.53
C GLU A 46 18.54 -6.84 6.24
N MET A 47 17.81 -6.90 5.11
CA MET A 47 18.31 -7.31 3.80
C MET A 47 18.69 -6.13 2.91
N ARG A 48 18.49 -4.87 3.36
CA ARG A 48 18.99 -3.73 2.60
C ARG A 48 20.50 -3.71 2.78
N PRO A 49 21.31 -3.73 1.70
CA PRO A 49 22.74 -3.52 1.84
C PRO A 49 22.96 -2.17 2.54
N PRO A 50 23.97 -2.05 3.42
CA PRO A 50 24.30 -0.77 4.02
C PRO A 50 24.50 0.24 2.89
N THR A 51 23.75 1.34 2.93
CA THR A 51 23.97 2.45 2.02
C THR A 51 25.41 2.92 2.24
N GLY A 52 26.19 3.10 1.18
CA GLY A 52 27.62 3.47 1.26
C GLY A 52 27.92 4.82 1.95
N LEU A 53 26.92 5.46 2.58
CA LEU A 53 27.09 6.55 3.52
C LEU A 53 27.53 6.08 4.92
N ASP A 54 27.23 4.84 5.32
CA ASP A 54 27.58 4.28 6.64
C ASP A 54 29.04 3.81 6.75
N THR A 55 29.80 3.84 5.65
CA THR A 55 31.18 3.34 5.58
C THR A 55 32.24 4.44 5.46
N LEU A 56 31.88 5.72 5.57
CA LEU A 56 32.87 6.79 5.57
C LEU A 56 33.45 6.94 6.98
N PRO A 57 34.75 6.62 7.22
CA PRO A 57 35.38 7.02 8.47
C PRO A 57 35.42 8.55 8.55
N PHE A 58 35.28 9.07 9.78
CA PHE A 58 35.52 10.47 10.11
C PHE A 58 36.94 10.91 9.69
#